data_AF-A0A510K2G2-F1
#
_entry.id   AF-A0A510K2G2-F1
#
_cell.length_a   1.000
_cell.length_b   1.000
_cell.length_c   1.000
_cell.angle_alpha   90.00
_cell.angle_beta   90.00
_cell.angle_gamma   90.00
#
_symmetry.space_group_name_H-M   'P 1'
#
loop_
_entity.id
_entity.type
_entity.pdbx_description
1 polymer ?
#
loop_
_entity_poly.entity_id
_entity_poly.type
_entity_poly.pdbx_seq_one_letter_code
_entity_poly.pdbx_strand_id
1 'polypeptide(L)'
;MKKSNKYVFDIEVFPNYFCIVLKKLNDDKILIIDSDNFNRQKKLLYDIVSKNVLISYAGHGFDDIVINNLLKYRNTNANRKKLNNELKIIRNMPKGEYKNENHEFYSYDLAYEYNLNLGVKGFEFNCGDNIEEQDFANFNYVIKKNIYDKIVDKVIDYCLQDVLATEKMYNFIISEKSNWDEKENLLNIITNGSYSNNMKLKKKIKYLNYNNDKLITLILHGETSISSQLKINYSAKVKMNDYNNYLQEKVYKLSIKKDYLYEWLLGNKLFFGKDKKIIDKIPEELLLKSSFVKDTLNRYRISIVKRIKKVFAKENINVIATSENNIFITNVNDEILNKIKLQIDDKYKNIFEITDVDNFLKNKNSILYKIKNKTRGTNEYRYNKLIMPRNHIWIAEVLKLYFWEKKDVTMAVEEIFEKNPDIFFMYASVYENIYACDKNGQMLFESREVLDKFRKYRLYFAKTGLHKAVMQKQEKYYEKYGFGDINSNLYKVKKVGTSVKEFTDYKDIDLKSYADYAQNYIQKYF
;
A
#
# COMPACT_ATOMS: atom_id res chain seq x y z
N MET A 1 -23.90 -6.91 22.55
CA MET A 1 -24.02 -6.05 21.34
C MET A 1 -24.11 -6.95 20.11
N LYS A 2 -25.13 -6.85 19.26
CA LYS A 2 -25.01 -7.40 17.89
C LYS A 2 -23.99 -6.52 17.16
N LYS A 3 -22.82 -7.08 16.82
CA LYS A 3 -21.82 -6.39 15.99
C LYS A 3 -22.50 -5.98 14.68
N SER A 4 -22.27 -4.74 14.22
CA SER A 4 -22.72 -4.34 12.89
C SER A 4 -22.16 -5.30 11.86
N ASN A 5 -22.97 -5.73 10.89
CA ASN A 5 -22.42 -6.54 9.81
C ASN A 5 -21.51 -5.66 8.96
N LYS A 6 -20.57 -6.31 8.28
CA LYS A 6 -19.70 -5.68 7.31
C LYS A 6 -20.06 -6.19 5.93
N TYR A 7 -20.09 -5.30 4.94
CA TYR A 7 -20.31 -5.62 3.54
C TYR A 7 -19.12 -5.11 2.75
N VAL A 8 -18.59 -5.90 1.83
CA VAL A 8 -17.61 -5.44 0.85
C VAL A 8 -18.38 -5.05 -0.40
N PHE A 9 -18.02 -3.94 -1.04
CA PHE A 9 -18.70 -3.50 -2.25
C PHE A 9 -17.75 -2.83 -3.22
N ASP A 10 -18.18 -2.82 -4.48
CA ASP A 10 -17.57 -2.11 -5.59
C ASP A 10 -18.66 -1.64 -6.56
N ILE A 11 -18.34 -0.66 -7.41
CA ILE A 11 -19.31 0.00 -8.29
C ILE A 11 -18.73 0.23 -9.69
N GLU A 12 -19.49 -0.20 -10.70
CA GLU A 12 -19.19 0.13 -12.09
C GLU A 12 -20.26 1.02 -12.72
N VAL A 13 -19.83 2.05 -13.45
CA VAL A 13 -20.74 3.01 -14.10
C VAL A 13 -20.37 3.20 -15.57
N PHE A 14 -21.33 2.97 -16.43
CA PHE A 14 -21.32 3.26 -17.86
C PHE A 14 -22.32 4.39 -18.19
N PRO A 15 -22.24 5.02 -19.38
CA PRO A 15 -23.16 6.09 -19.76
C PRO A 15 -24.65 5.75 -19.66
N ASN A 16 -25.03 4.49 -19.88
CA ASN A 16 -26.42 4.02 -19.87
C ASN A 16 -26.67 2.85 -18.91
N TYR A 17 -25.71 2.52 -18.04
CA TYR A 17 -25.80 1.39 -17.12
C TYR A 17 -24.94 1.66 -15.87
N PHE A 18 -25.30 1.06 -14.74
CA PHE A 18 -24.43 0.95 -13.58
C PHE A 18 -24.73 -0.35 -12.86
N CYS A 19 -23.78 -0.86 -12.09
CA CYS A 19 -24.02 -1.92 -11.12
C CYS A 19 -23.28 -1.61 -9.81
N ILE A 20 -23.84 -2.14 -8.72
CA ILE A 20 -23.25 -2.20 -7.40
C ILE A 20 -23.28 -3.68 -7.03
N VAL A 21 -22.10 -4.23 -6.73
CA VAL A 21 -22.01 -5.56 -6.16
C VAL A 21 -21.72 -5.41 -4.68
N LEU A 22 -22.57 -5.98 -3.84
CA LEU A 22 -22.35 -6.05 -2.39
C LEU A 22 -22.26 -7.50 -1.96
N LYS A 23 -21.21 -7.85 -1.21
CA LYS A 23 -21.07 -9.15 -0.57
C LYS A 23 -21.01 -8.95 0.92
N LYS A 24 -21.83 -9.69 1.67
CA LYS A 24 -21.69 -9.71 3.13
C LYS A 24 -20.36 -10.39 3.47
N LEU A 25 -19.56 -9.75 4.30
CA LEU A 25 -18.22 -10.21 4.63
C LEU A 25 -18.26 -11.65 5.17
N ASN A 26 -17.45 -12.53 4.56
CA ASN A 26 -17.32 -13.97 4.87
C ASN A 26 -18.61 -14.78 4.72
N ASP A 27 -19.56 -14.29 3.92
CA ASP A 27 -20.82 -14.97 3.57
C ASP A 27 -20.87 -15.16 2.05
N ASP A 28 -21.53 -16.21 1.57
CA ASP A 28 -21.63 -16.50 0.13
C ASP A 28 -22.68 -15.63 -0.58
N LYS A 29 -23.48 -14.89 0.19
CA LYS A 29 -24.54 -14.03 -0.35
C LYS A 29 -23.97 -12.79 -1.05
N ILE A 30 -24.19 -12.76 -2.36
CA ILE A 30 -23.92 -11.63 -3.24
C ILE A 30 -25.24 -10.94 -3.59
N LEU A 31 -25.26 -9.62 -3.49
CA LEU A 31 -26.37 -8.76 -3.90
C LEU A 31 -25.90 -7.86 -5.04
N ILE A 32 -26.60 -7.93 -6.16
CA ILE A 32 -26.34 -7.09 -7.33
C ILE A 32 -27.49 -6.10 -7.47
N ILE A 33 -27.16 -4.81 -7.48
CA ILE A 33 -28.11 -3.72 -7.71
C ILE A 33 -27.64 -2.93 -8.91
N ASP A 34 -28.48 -2.83 -9.93
CA ASP A 34 -28.12 -2.24 -11.21
C ASP A 34 -29.21 -1.30 -11.74
N SER A 35 -28.96 -0.72 -12.92
CA SER A 35 -29.93 0.14 -13.62
C SER A 35 -31.29 -0.51 -13.88
N ASP A 36 -31.35 -1.83 -14.04
CA ASP A 36 -32.54 -2.58 -14.41
C ASP A 36 -33.41 -2.90 -13.18
N ASN A 37 -32.78 -3.10 -12.02
CA ASN A 37 -33.46 -3.53 -10.80
C ASN A 37 -33.49 -2.49 -9.65
N PHE A 38 -32.83 -1.34 -9.81
CA PHE A 38 -32.65 -0.33 -8.75
C PHE A 38 -33.95 0.06 -8.04
N ASN A 39 -35.02 0.38 -8.78
CA ASN A 39 -36.28 0.81 -8.16
C ASN A 39 -36.90 -0.25 -7.24
N ARG A 40 -36.67 -1.53 -7.53
CA ARG A 40 -37.11 -2.67 -6.72
C ARG A 40 -36.22 -2.89 -5.50
N GLN A 41 -34.90 -2.70 -5.65
CA GLN A 41 -33.89 -3.03 -4.62
C GLN A 41 -33.46 -1.85 -3.75
N LYS A 42 -33.79 -0.59 -4.09
CA LYS A 42 -33.28 0.60 -3.39
C LYS A 42 -33.56 0.59 -1.88
N LYS A 43 -34.73 0.14 -1.43
CA LYS A 43 -35.06 0.05 0.01
C LYS A 43 -34.06 -0.85 0.76
N LEU A 44 -33.71 -1.99 0.16
CA LEU A 44 -32.71 -2.90 0.69
C LEU A 44 -31.32 -2.25 0.72
N LEU A 45 -30.93 -1.53 -0.33
CA LEU A 45 -29.67 -0.77 -0.35
C LEU A 45 -29.60 0.21 0.83
N TYR A 46 -30.65 0.99 1.08
CA TYR A 46 -30.67 1.96 2.19
C TYR A 46 -30.63 1.31 3.56
N ASP A 47 -31.35 0.18 3.73
CA ASP A 47 -31.28 -0.60 4.96
C ASP A 47 -29.87 -1.13 5.21
N ILE A 48 -29.17 -1.58 4.17
CA ILE A 48 -27.79 -2.05 4.27
C ILE A 48 -26.87 -0.88 4.65
N VAL A 49 -26.91 0.22 3.89
CA VAL A 49 -26.05 1.41 4.08
C VAL A 49 -26.24 2.04 5.47
N SER A 50 -27.46 2.11 5.99
CA SER A 50 -27.75 2.79 7.26
C SER A 50 -27.44 1.97 8.52
N LYS A 51 -27.37 0.64 8.40
CA LYS A 51 -27.26 -0.29 9.55
C LYS A 51 -25.95 -1.08 9.58
N ASN A 52 -25.11 -0.97 8.55
CA ASN A 52 -23.91 -1.78 8.40
C ASN A 52 -22.70 -0.93 8.01
N VAL A 53 -21.52 -1.52 8.13
CA VAL A 53 -20.26 -0.91 7.67
C VAL A 53 -19.99 -1.44 6.27
N LEU A 54 -19.87 -0.54 5.30
CA LEU A 54 -19.49 -0.90 3.95
C LEU A 54 -17.98 -0.68 3.80
N ILE A 55 -17.28 -1.69 3.30
CA ILE A 55 -15.84 -1.74 3.06
C ILE A 55 -15.61 -1.61 1.56
N SER A 56 -14.75 -0.67 1.17
CA SER A 56 -14.37 -0.42 -0.21
C SER A 56 -12.85 -0.39 -0.35
N TYR A 57 -12.34 -0.50 -1.58
CA TYR A 57 -10.98 -0.10 -1.90
C TYR A 57 -11.01 1.25 -2.62
N ALA A 58 -10.45 2.30 -2.02
CA ALA A 58 -10.45 3.67 -2.57
C ALA A 58 -11.84 4.33 -2.73
N GLY A 59 -12.84 3.88 -1.95
CA GLY A 59 -14.23 4.30 -2.10
C GLY A 59 -14.54 5.73 -1.64
N HIS A 60 -13.69 6.39 -0.84
CA HIS A 60 -13.91 7.80 -0.43
C HIS A 60 -13.97 8.79 -1.60
N GLY A 61 -13.60 8.36 -2.81
CA GLY A 61 -13.78 9.10 -4.06
C GLY A 61 -15.10 8.75 -4.76
N PHE A 62 -14.98 7.93 -5.81
CA PHE A 62 -16.06 7.70 -6.77
C PHE A 62 -17.24 6.92 -6.18
N ASP A 63 -16.98 5.80 -5.52
CA ASP A 63 -18.03 4.87 -5.10
C ASP A 63 -18.95 5.47 -4.03
N ASP A 64 -18.38 6.12 -3.01
CA ASP A 64 -19.16 6.79 -1.98
C ASP A 64 -20.06 7.87 -2.58
N ILE A 65 -19.61 8.59 -3.61
CA ILE A 65 -20.42 9.62 -4.29
C ILE A 65 -21.56 8.99 -5.07
N VAL A 66 -21.33 7.87 -5.75
CA VAL A 66 -22.39 7.12 -6.43
C VAL A 66 -23.44 6.67 -5.41
N ILE A 67 -23.03 6.07 -4.29
CA ILE A 67 -23.96 5.68 -3.21
C ILE A 67 -24.74 6.89 -2.71
N ASN A 68 -24.07 7.99 -2.34
CA ASN A 68 -24.73 9.20 -1.85
C ASN A 68 -25.72 9.79 -2.89
N ASN A 69 -25.42 9.71 -4.19
CA ASN A 69 -26.36 10.14 -5.23
C ASN A 69 -27.60 9.22 -5.26
N LEU A 70 -27.41 7.91 -5.13
CA LEU A 70 -28.51 6.95 -5.07
C LEU A 70 -29.37 7.11 -3.81
N LEU A 71 -28.81 7.57 -2.68
CA LEU A 71 -29.55 7.88 -1.45
C LEU A 71 -30.66 8.92 -1.64
N LYS A 72 -30.54 9.81 -2.64
CA LYS A 72 -31.56 10.83 -2.96
C LYS A 72 -32.90 10.23 -3.39
N TYR A 73 -32.87 9.04 -3.99
CA TYR A 73 -34.05 8.35 -4.53
C TYR A 73 -34.76 7.47 -3.50
N ARG A 74 -34.46 7.62 -2.20
CA ARG A 74 -34.92 6.64 -1.21
C ARG A 74 -36.41 6.45 -1.08
N ASN A 75 -37.13 7.53 -1.30
CA ASN A 75 -38.58 7.59 -1.17
C ASN A 75 -39.28 7.82 -2.52
N THR A 76 -38.54 7.83 -3.64
CA THR A 76 -39.08 8.19 -4.97
C THR A 76 -38.57 7.25 -6.05
N ASN A 77 -39.38 6.98 -7.08
CA ASN A 77 -38.91 6.18 -8.20
C ASN A 77 -37.94 7.00 -9.07
N ALA A 78 -36.79 6.41 -9.36
CA ALA A 78 -35.81 7.01 -10.25
C ALA A 78 -36.21 6.71 -11.70
N ASN A 79 -36.28 7.75 -12.54
CA ASN A 79 -36.29 7.54 -13.98
C ASN A 79 -34.90 7.07 -14.41
N ARG A 80 -34.81 5.88 -15.02
CA ARG A 80 -33.53 5.26 -15.40
C ARG A 80 -32.63 6.15 -16.26
N LYS A 81 -33.20 6.84 -17.25
CA LYS A 81 -32.44 7.73 -18.14
C LYS A 81 -31.86 8.91 -17.35
N LYS A 82 -32.66 9.51 -16.46
CA LYS A 82 -32.21 10.59 -15.58
C LYS A 82 -31.10 10.10 -14.64
N LEU A 83 -31.31 8.96 -13.98
CA LEU A 83 -30.34 8.39 -13.06
C LEU A 83 -28.99 8.11 -13.73
N ASN A 84 -29.01 7.44 -14.89
CA ASN A 84 -27.78 7.10 -15.62
C ASN A 84 -27.06 8.35 -16.12
N ASN A 85 -27.80 9.40 -16.51
CA ASN A 85 -27.20 10.69 -16.85
C ASN A 85 -26.51 11.35 -15.64
N GLU A 86 -27.10 11.30 -14.44
CA GLU A 86 -26.49 11.83 -13.22
C GLU A 86 -25.20 11.07 -12.86
N LEU A 87 -25.22 9.74 -12.92
CA LEU A 87 -24.04 8.91 -12.65
C LEU A 87 -22.94 9.09 -13.70
N LYS A 88 -23.31 9.25 -14.97
CA LYS A 88 -22.37 9.60 -16.05
C LYS A 88 -21.65 10.92 -15.77
N ILE A 89 -22.35 11.92 -15.24
CA ILE A 89 -21.74 13.20 -14.86
C ILE A 89 -20.72 12.98 -13.73
N ILE A 90 -21.09 12.24 -12.67
CA ILE A 90 -20.20 11.92 -11.54
C ILE A 90 -18.92 11.22 -12.01
N ARG A 91 -19.06 10.24 -12.91
CA ARG A 91 -17.94 9.50 -13.50
C ARG A 91 -16.96 10.40 -14.26
N ASN A 92 -17.47 11.42 -14.95
CA ASN A 92 -16.65 12.34 -15.74
C ASN A 92 -16.13 13.55 -14.95
N MET A 93 -16.48 13.66 -13.65
CA MET A 93 -15.94 14.73 -12.80
C MET A 93 -14.43 14.55 -12.62
N PRO A 94 -13.64 15.63 -12.68
CA PRO A 94 -12.24 15.60 -12.30
C PRO A 94 -12.08 15.12 -10.86
N LYS A 95 -11.04 14.33 -10.58
CA LYS A 95 -10.79 13.75 -9.24
C LYS A 95 -10.71 14.78 -8.10
N GLY A 96 -10.40 16.04 -8.39
CA GLY A 96 -10.34 17.13 -7.41
C GLY A 96 -11.66 17.87 -7.18
N GLU A 97 -12.68 17.64 -8.02
CA GLU A 97 -14.00 18.28 -7.91
C GLU A 97 -15.00 17.46 -7.10
N TYR A 98 -14.61 16.25 -6.68
CA TYR A 98 -15.34 15.43 -5.73
C TYR A 98 -15.40 16.13 -4.36
N LYS A 99 -16.39 17.02 -4.18
CA LYS A 99 -16.62 17.72 -2.92
C LYS A 99 -17.30 16.79 -1.92
N ASN A 100 -16.59 16.44 -0.86
CA ASN A 100 -17.07 15.58 0.22
C ASN A 100 -18.01 16.28 1.22
N GLU A 101 -18.47 17.49 0.93
CA GLU A 101 -19.29 18.27 1.84
C GLU A 101 -20.75 17.78 1.78
N ASN A 102 -21.33 17.45 2.94
CA ASN A 102 -22.72 17.02 3.13
C ASN A 102 -23.10 15.59 2.67
N HIS A 103 -22.15 14.67 2.56
CA HIS A 103 -22.48 13.25 2.36
C HIS A 103 -23.12 12.62 3.62
N GLU A 104 -24.16 11.81 3.41
CA GLU A 104 -24.80 11.01 4.46
C GLU A 104 -24.03 9.70 4.72
N PHE A 105 -23.28 9.23 3.72
CA PHE A 105 -22.56 7.97 3.75
C PHE A 105 -21.07 8.13 3.45
N TYR A 106 -20.26 7.37 4.19
CA TYR A 106 -18.86 7.10 3.86
C TYR A 106 -18.57 5.62 4.12
N SER A 107 -17.82 5.00 3.22
CA SER A 107 -17.30 3.65 3.43
C SER A 107 -16.08 3.64 4.34
N TYR A 108 -15.76 2.44 4.85
CA TYR A 108 -14.46 2.13 5.43
C TYR A 108 -13.51 1.76 4.30
N ASP A 109 -12.73 2.76 3.84
CA ASP A 109 -11.85 2.67 2.68
C ASP A 109 -10.50 2.04 3.04
N LEU A 110 -10.24 0.83 2.57
CA LEU A 110 -9.01 0.09 2.90
C LEU A 110 -7.74 0.80 2.44
N ALA A 111 -7.77 1.40 1.24
CA ALA A 111 -6.60 2.08 0.68
C ALA A 111 -6.21 3.27 1.56
N TYR A 112 -7.20 4.03 2.00
CA TYR A 112 -7.01 5.18 2.87
C TYR A 112 -6.64 4.79 4.30
N GLU A 113 -7.30 3.78 4.88
CA GLU A 113 -7.12 3.37 6.28
C GLU A 113 -5.76 2.75 6.57
N TYR A 114 -5.24 1.95 5.63
CA TYR A 114 -3.96 1.26 5.78
C TYR A 114 -2.83 1.94 5.00
N ASN A 115 -3.11 3.08 4.37
CA ASN A 115 -2.16 3.79 3.49
C ASN A 115 -1.52 2.82 2.49
N LEU A 116 -2.37 2.06 1.81
CA LEU A 116 -1.94 1.03 0.86
C LEU A 116 -1.39 1.71 -0.39
N ASN A 117 -0.17 1.33 -0.76
CA ASN A 117 0.44 1.75 -2.02
C ASN A 117 0.14 0.76 -3.15
N LEU A 118 -0.87 -0.11 -2.96
CA LEU A 118 -1.13 -1.28 -3.77
C LEU A 118 -2.61 -1.38 -4.14
N GLY A 119 -2.92 -1.30 -5.44
CA GLY A 119 -4.25 -1.58 -5.97
C GLY A 119 -4.64 -3.05 -5.86
N VAL A 120 -5.95 -3.33 -5.94
CA VAL A 120 -6.53 -4.68 -5.94
C VAL A 120 -5.79 -5.64 -6.89
N LYS A 121 -5.60 -5.25 -8.15
CA LYS A 121 -4.85 -6.04 -9.14
C LYS A 121 -3.39 -6.32 -8.78
N GLY A 122 -2.74 -5.38 -8.10
CA GLY A 122 -1.37 -5.60 -7.63
C GLY A 122 -1.34 -6.55 -6.43
N PHE A 123 -2.38 -6.56 -5.60
CA PHE A 123 -2.52 -7.54 -4.53
C PHE A 123 -2.78 -8.94 -5.06
N GLU A 124 -3.64 -9.09 -6.06
CA GLU A 124 -3.83 -10.34 -6.80
C GLU A 124 -2.50 -10.81 -7.41
N PHE A 125 -1.75 -9.90 -8.02
CA PHE A 125 -0.39 -10.18 -8.50
C PHE A 125 0.48 -10.78 -7.40
N ASN A 126 0.59 -10.09 -6.25
CA ASN A 126 1.40 -10.48 -5.11
C ASN A 126 0.95 -11.80 -4.46
N CYS A 127 -0.31 -12.17 -4.63
CA CYS A 127 -0.86 -13.45 -4.17
C CYS A 127 -0.68 -14.59 -5.18
N GLY A 128 -0.21 -14.29 -6.40
CA GLY A 128 -0.09 -15.26 -7.47
C GLY A 128 -1.41 -15.54 -8.20
N ASP A 129 -2.48 -14.78 -7.94
CA ASP A 129 -3.81 -15.02 -8.55
C ASP A 129 -3.87 -14.53 -10.00
N ASN A 130 -4.94 -14.86 -10.73
CA ASN A 130 -5.18 -14.29 -12.06
C ASN A 130 -5.25 -12.76 -11.98
N ILE A 131 -4.62 -12.09 -12.95
CA ILE A 131 -4.84 -10.66 -13.16
C ILE A 131 -5.77 -10.53 -14.36
N GLU A 132 -7.05 -10.45 -14.07
CA GLU A 132 -8.07 -10.28 -15.08
C GLU A 132 -8.34 -8.79 -15.30
N GLU A 133 -7.91 -8.33 -16.46
CA GLU A 133 -8.36 -7.06 -17.01
C GLU A 133 -9.25 -7.35 -18.21
N GLN A 134 -10.52 -6.99 -18.08
CA GLN A 134 -11.47 -7.13 -19.16
C GLN A 134 -11.29 -5.99 -20.17
N ASP A 135 -11.50 -6.32 -21.44
CA ASP A 135 -11.51 -5.36 -22.54
C ASP A 135 -12.79 -4.53 -22.53
N PHE A 136 -12.97 -3.72 -21.49
CA PHE A 136 -13.86 -2.57 -21.59
C PHE A 136 -13.06 -1.52 -22.33
N ALA A 137 -13.01 -1.63 -23.66
CA ALA A 137 -12.51 -0.60 -24.53
C ALA A 137 -13.25 0.69 -24.18
N ASN A 138 -12.70 1.48 -23.25
CA ASN A 138 -13.31 2.62 -22.59
C ASN A 138 -14.71 2.37 -21.98
N PHE A 139 -14.80 2.35 -20.65
CA PHE A 139 -16.08 2.47 -19.92
C PHE A 139 -16.88 3.78 -20.26
N ASN A 140 -16.37 4.62 -21.16
CA ASN A 140 -17.00 5.82 -21.71
C ASN A 140 -18.00 5.54 -22.84
N TYR A 141 -18.11 4.31 -23.35
CA TYR A 141 -19.07 3.99 -24.42
C TYR A 141 -20.42 3.54 -23.89
N VAL A 142 -21.47 3.98 -24.58
CA VAL A 142 -22.84 3.49 -24.40
C VAL A 142 -22.87 2.00 -24.76
N ILE A 143 -23.40 1.17 -23.87
CA ILE A 143 -23.60 -0.25 -24.15
C ILE A 143 -24.64 -0.37 -25.26
N LYS A 144 -24.26 -0.97 -26.40
CA LYS A 144 -25.13 -1.11 -27.56
C LYS A 144 -26.26 -2.11 -27.27
N LYS A 145 -27.47 -1.77 -27.73
CA LYS A 145 -28.69 -2.54 -27.46
C LYS A 145 -28.60 -4.02 -27.90
N ASN A 146 -27.95 -4.29 -29.03
CA ASN A 146 -27.84 -5.63 -29.62
C ASN A 146 -26.88 -6.58 -28.86
N ILE A 147 -26.07 -6.06 -27.94
CA ILE A 147 -25.12 -6.85 -27.13
C ILE A 147 -25.27 -6.54 -25.63
N TYR A 148 -26.38 -5.91 -25.23
CA TYR A 148 -26.54 -5.31 -23.90
C TYR A 148 -26.35 -6.34 -22.79
N ASP A 149 -27.12 -7.43 -22.81
CA ASP A 149 -27.08 -8.46 -21.76
C ASP A 149 -25.68 -9.07 -21.62
N LYS A 150 -25.05 -9.43 -22.76
CA LYS A 150 -23.69 -9.99 -22.79
C LYS A 150 -22.63 -9.05 -22.19
N ILE A 151 -22.78 -7.74 -22.36
CA ILE A 151 -21.85 -6.77 -21.79
C ILE A 151 -22.17 -6.53 -20.31
N VAL A 152 -23.44 -6.50 -19.93
CA VAL A 152 -23.88 -6.37 -18.55
C VAL A 152 -23.34 -7.50 -17.67
N ASP A 153 -23.46 -8.75 -18.12
CA ASP A 153 -22.95 -9.91 -17.38
C ASP A 153 -21.44 -9.78 -17.13
N LYS A 154 -20.68 -9.39 -18.16
CA LYS A 154 -19.24 -9.14 -18.05
C LYS A 154 -18.87 -8.04 -17.07
N VAL A 155 -19.63 -6.95 -17.04
CA VAL A 155 -19.44 -5.83 -16.10
C VAL A 155 -19.73 -6.27 -14.67
N ILE A 156 -20.80 -7.04 -14.46
CA ILE A 156 -21.13 -7.61 -13.15
C ILE A 156 -20.02 -8.54 -12.69
N ASP A 157 -19.54 -9.43 -13.55
CA ASP A 157 -18.45 -10.35 -13.24
C ASP A 157 -17.17 -9.59 -12.86
N TYR A 158 -16.82 -8.55 -13.62
CA TYR A 158 -15.66 -7.71 -13.32
C TYR A 158 -15.76 -7.05 -11.93
N CYS A 159 -16.90 -6.40 -11.66
CA CYS A 159 -17.16 -5.76 -10.38
C CYS A 159 -17.16 -6.77 -9.22
N LEU A 160 -17.73 -7.96 -9.45
CA LEU A 160 -17.69 -9.05 -8.46
C LEU A 160 -16.25 -9.51 -8.17
N GLN A 161 -15.38 -9.64 -9.18
CA GLN A 161 -13.98 -9.98 -8.95
C GLN A 161 -13.28 -8.94 -8.08
N ASP A 162 -13.52 -7.65 -8.32
CA ASP A 162 -12.95 -6.58 -7.49
C ASP A 162 -13.51 -6.60 -6.05
N VAL A 163 -14.78 -6.96 -5.83
CA VAL A 163 -15.35 -7.21 -4.49
C VAL A 163 -14.66 -8.39 -3.80
N LEU A 164 -14.49 -9.52 -4.49
CA LEU A 164 -13.86 -10.73 -3.93
C LEU A 164 -12.39 -10.49 -3.59
N ALA A 165 -11.67 -9.80 -4.47
CA ALA A 165 -10.28 -9.44 -4.24
C ALA A 165 -10.13 -8.41 -3.10
N THR A 166 -11.06 -7.45 -2.98
CA THR A 166 -11.11 -6.51 -1.84
C THR A 166 -11.42 -7.23 -0.52
N GLU A 167 -12.33 -8.20 -0.52
CA GLU A 167 -12.60 -9.04 0.66
C GLU A 167 -11.37 -9.86 1.06
N LYS A 168 -10.71 -10.50 0.09
CA LYS A 168 -9.48 -11.25 0.32
C LYS A 168 -8.38 -10.35 0.89
N MET A 169 -8.22 -9.14 0.36
CA MET A 169 -7.29 -8.14 0.87
C MET A 169 -7.65 -7.72 2.31
N TYR A 170 -8.92 -7.44 2.59
CA TYR A 170 -9.39 -7.11 3.94
C TYR A 170 -9.04 -8.21 4.93
N ASN A 171 -9.42 -9.45 4.63
CA ASN A 171 -9.15 -10.62 5.47
C ASN A 171 -7.66 -10.84 5.70
N PHE A 172 -6.83 -10.60 4.67
CA PHE A 172 -5.37 -10.63 4.81
C PHE A 172 -4.88 -9.56 5.79
N ILE A 173 -5.29 -8.30 5.61
CA ILE A 173 -4.85 -7.17 6.45
C ILE A 173 -5.23 -7.40 7.93
N ILE A 174 -6.48 -7.77 8.19
CA ILE A 174 -6.96 -7.94 9.57
C ILE A 174 -6.31 -9.14 10.27
N SER A 175 -5.82 -10.14 9.52
CA SER A 175 -5.08 -11.27 10.09
C SER A 175 -3.71 -10.86 10.63
N GLU A 176 -3.10 -9.81 10.06
CA GLU A 176 -1.84 -9.27 10.54
C GLU A 176 -2.06 -8.18 11.60
N LYS A 177 -2.87 -7.17 11.29
CA LYS A 177 -3.22 -6.06 12.20
C LYS A 177 -4.50 -5.36 11.74
N SER A 178 -5.59 -5.59 12.46
CA SER A 178 -6.83 -4.83 12.29
C SER A 178 -6.75 -3.47 12.97
N ASN A 179 -7.09 -2.39 12.26
CA ASN A 179 -7.28 -1.06 12.85
C ASN A 179 -8.74 -0.79 13.25
N TRP A 180 -9.68 -1.69 12.91
CA TRP A 180 -11.12 -1.44 13.04
C TRP A 180 -11.52 -1.23 14.50
N ASP A 181 -11.03 -2.09 15.40
CA ASP A 181 -11.40 -2.00 16.82
C ASP A 181 -10.88 -0.70 17.44
N GLU A 182 -9.66 -0.28 17.04
CA GLU A 182 -9.12 1.02 17.43
C GLU A 182 -9.95 2.18 16.87
N LYS A 183 -10.34 2.11 15.59
CA LYS A 183 -11.19 3.11 14.93
C LYS A 183 -12.55 3.20 15.61
N GLU A 184 -13.17 2.07 15.90
CA GLU A 184 -14.47 1.99 16.58
C GLU A 184 -14.39 2.61 17.98
N ASN A 185 -13.30 2.40 18.70
CA ASN A 185 -13.05 3.06 19.98
C ASN A 185 -12.93 4.59 19.83
N LEU A 186 -12.18 5.09 18.86
CA LEU A 186 -12.07 6.54 18.60
C LEU A 186 -13.43 7.15 18.22
N LEU A 187 -14.20 6.46 17.38
CA LEU A 187 -15.56 6.87 17.02
C LEU A 187 -16.50 6.89 18.23
N ASN A 188 -16.36 5.95 19.17
CA ASN A 188 -17.12 5.95 20.42
C ASN A 188 -16.76 7.14 21.32
N ILE A 189 -15.48 7.53 21.37
CA ILE A 189 -15.02 8.72 22.10
C ILE A 189 -15.65 9.98 21.52
N ILE A 190 -15.58 10.18 20.19
CA ILE A 190 -16.12 11.36 19.51
C ILE A 190 -17.64 11.48 19.67
N THR A 191 -18.35 10.35 19.73
CA THR A 191 -19.82 10.33 19.77
C THR A 191 -20.42 10.24 21.18
N ASN A 192 -19.62 10.46 22.24
CA ASN A 192 -20.03 10.52 23.65
C ASN A 192 -20.86 9.32 24.18
N GLY A 193 -20.67 8.12 23.63
CA GLY A 193 -21.03 6.83 24.26
C GLY A 193 -22.50 6.44 24.51
N SER A 194 -23.46 7.35 24.75
CA SER A 194 -24.76 6.99 25.36
C SER A 194 -26.00 7.20 24.45
N TYR A 195 -26.22 6.35 23.45
CA TYR A 195 -27.47 6.33 22.65
C TYR A 195 -27.86 4.92 22.15
N SER A 196 -29.10 4.76 21.67
CA SER A 196 -29.62 3.50 21.12
C SER A 196 -28.93 3.08 19.80
N ASN A 197 -28.87 1.77 19.53
CA ASN A 197 -27.94 1.16 18.56
C ASN A 197 -28.07 1.66 17.09
N ASN A 198 -29.28 2.00 16.62
CA ASN A 198 -29.47 2.44 15.23
C ASN A 198 -29.07 3.91 14.99
N MET A 199 -29.22 4.79 16.00
CA MET A 199 -28.74 6.17 15.92
C MET A 199 -27.21 6.26 16.06
N LYS A 200 -26.59 5.30 16.76
CA LYS A 200 -25.12 5.21 16.91
C LYS A 200 -24.40 5.07 15.59
N LEU A 201 -24.81 4.15 14.72
CA LEU A 201 -24.05 3.87 13.49
C LEU A 201 -24.18 5.00 12.47
N LYS A 202 -25.37 5.59 12.28
CA LYS A 202 -25.58 6.71 11.36
C LYS A 202 -24.69 7.93 11.70
N LYS A 203 -24.55 8.25 12.99
CA LYS A 203 -23.64 9.33 13.43
C LYS A 203 -22.17 8.95 13.25
N LYS A 204 -21.80 7.69 13.47
CA LYS A 204 -20.43 7.19 13.25
C LYS A 204 -20.02 7.18 11.77
N ILE A 205 -20.95 6.83 10.86
CA ILE A 205 -20.69 6.75 9.42
C ILE A 205 -20.14 8.08 8.90
N LYS A 206 -20.65 9.22 9.37
CA LYS A 206 -20.15 10.56 8.99
C LYS A 206 -18.65 10.74 9.26
N TYR A 207 -18.11 10.11 10.32
CA TYR A 207 -16.70 10.22 10.69
C TYR A 207 -15.83 9.10 10.10
N LEU A 208 -16.40 8.15 9.33
CA LEU A 208 -15.60 7.12 8.64
C LEU A 208 -14.67 7.70 7.57
N ASN A 209 -15.00 8.88 7.04
CA ASN A 209 -14.13 9.67 6.14
C ASN A 209 -12.79 10.09 6.76
N TYR A 210 -12.63 9.98 8.08
CA TYR A 210 -11.40 10.28 8.79
C TYR A 210 -10.72 8.99 9.23
N ASN A 211 -9.45 8.82 8.85
CA ASN A 211 -8.62 7.75 9.38
C ASN A 211 -8.34 7.97 10.88
N ASN A 212 -7.78 6.96 11.55
CA ASN A 212 -7.49 7.02 12.99
C ASN A 212 -6.67 8.26 13.38
N ASP A 213 -5.72 8.66 12.54
CA ASP A 213 -4.89 9.84 12.76
C ASP A 213 -5.69 11.15 12.78
N LYS A 214 -6.59 11.33 11.81
CA LYS A 214 -7.50 12.48 11.77
C LYS A 214 -8.49 12.45 12.93
N LEU A 215 -9.00 11.27 13.31
CA LEU A 215 -9.89 11.13 14.47
C LEU A 215 -9.21 11.56 15.77
N ILE A 216 -7.95 11.15 15.99
CA ILE A 216 -7.13 11.60 17.13
C ILE A 216 -6.96 13.11 17.11
N THR A 217 -6.66 13.68 15.95
CA THR A 217 -6.51 15.13 15.80
C THR A 217 -7.80 15.87 16.16
N LEU A 218 -8.97 15.38 15.71
CA LEU A 218 -10.28 15.94 16.07
C LEU A 218 -10.57 15.85 17.57
N ILE A 219 -10.29 14.70 18.19
CA ILE A 219 -10.45 14.48 19.63
C ILE A 219 -9.58 15.46 20.44
N LEU A 220 -8.33 15.67 20.00
CA LEU A 220 -7.36 16.47 20.74
C LEU A 220 -7.46 17.98 20.47
N HIS A 221 -7.86 18.42 19.27
CA HIS A 221 -8.02 19.85 18.97
C HIS A 221 -9.40 20.42 19.35
N GLY A 222 -10.44 19.59 19.48
CA GLY A 222 -11.83 20.05 19.51
C GLY A 222 -12.32 20.44 18.10
N GLU A 223 -13.64 20.50 17.89
CA GLU A 223 -14.27 20.82 16.60
C GLU A 223 -14.00 22.29 16.19
N THR A 224 -12.79 22.61 15.72
CA THR A 224 -12.51 23.87 15.02
C THR A 224 -11.81 23.59 13.69
N SER A 225 -12.47 24.08 12.64
CA SER A 225 -12.09 24.19 11.21
C SER A 225 -10.86 23.41 10.71
N ILE A 226 -11.14 22.45 9.84
CA ILE A 226 -10.22 21.59 9.06
C ILE A 226 -9.39 22.36 8.00
N SER A 227 -9.42 23.69 7.97
CA SER A 227 -8.84 24.48 6.86
C SER A 227 -7.33 24.76 6.94
N SER A 228 -6.62 24.24 7.94
CA SER A 228 -5.15 24.27 7.89
C SER A 228 -4.58 22.91 8.28
N GLN A 229 -4.44 22.04 7.27
CA GLN A 229 -3.17 21.32 7.19
C GLN A 229 -2.11 22.42 7.19
N LEU A 230 -1.54 22.74 8.35
CA LEU A 230 -0.28 23.46 8.39
C LEU A 230 0.62 22.67 7.45
N LYS A 231 0.93 23.24 6.29
CA LYS A 231 2.05 22.80 5.46
C LYS A 231 3.29 23.13 6.28
N ILE A 232 3.56 22.30 7.29
CA ILE A 232 4.77 22.40 8.10
C ILE A 232 5.87 21.89 7.18
N ASN A 233 6.68 22.83 6.72
CA ASN A 233 7.86 22.55 5.93
C ASN A 233 8.74 21.56 6.70
N TYR A 234 8.96 20.38 6.10
CA TYR A 234 9.90 19.37 6.57
C TYR A 234 11.33 19.94 6.56
N SER A 235 11.74 20.61 7.63
CA SER A 235 13.09 21.16 7.72
C SER A 235 14.02 20.27 8.54
N ALA A 236 15.14 19.94 7.88
CA ALA A 236 16.36 19.29 8.35
C ALA A 236 16.26 17.81 8.75
N LYS A 237 16.33 16.91 7.75
CA LYS A 237 17.01 15.62 7.96
C LYS A 237 18.40 15.93 8.52
N VAL A 238 18.82 15.22 9.56
CA VAL A 238 20.23 15.27 9.97
C VAL A 238 21.04 14.80 8.76
N LYS A 239 21.80 15.71 8.12
CA LYS A 239 22.72 15.34 7.05
C LYS A 239 23.65 14.27 7.65
N MET A 240 23.51 13.06 7.14
CA MET A 240 24.52 12.02 7.30
C MET A 240 25.41 12.14 6.08
N ASN A 241 26.71 11.97 6.23
CA ASN A 241 27.58 11.87 5.06
C ASN A 241 27.02 10.73 4.18
N ASP A 242 27.17 10.88 2.86
CA ASP A 242 26.76 9.88 1.86
C ASP A 242 27.64 8.63 1.98
N TYR A 243 27.41 7.86 3.04
CA TYR A 243 27.96 6.52 3.20
C TYR A 243 27.10 5.57 2.38
N ASN A 244 27.43 5.43 1.09
CA ASN A 244 27.16 4.18 0.36
C ASN A 244 28.21 3.15 0.83
N ASN A 245 28.07 2.73 2.08
CA ASN A 245 28.98 1.76 2.66
C ASN A 245 28.40 0.37 2.43
N TYR A 246 29.09 -0.43 1.62
CA TYR A 246 28.87 -1.87 1.54
C TYR A 246 28.98 -2.53 2.91
N LEU A 247 28.41 -3.74 2.98
CA LEU A 247 28.37 -4.65 4.13
C LEU A 247 29.26 -4.23 5.30
N GLN A 248 28.66 -3.89 6.43
CA GLN A 248 29.40 -3.48 7.62
C GLN A 248 29.69 -4.71 8.50
N GLU A 249 30.95 -4.88 8.91
CA GLU A 249 31.41 -6.10 9.59
C GLU A 249 30.91 -6.25 11.03
N LYS A 250 30.56 -5.14 11.72
CA LYS A 250 30.02 -5.19 13.09
C LYS A 250 29.14 -3.97 13.39
N VAL A 251 27.82 -4.16 13.37
CA VAL A 251 26.84 -3.08 13.58
C VAL A 251 25.99 -3.38 14.81
N TYR A 252 25.75 -2.35 15.62
CA TYR A 252 24.79 -2.40 16.72
C TYR A 252 23.61 -1.47 16.45
N LYS A 253 22.44 -1.88 16.92
CA LYS A 253 21.20 -1.09 16.88
C LYS A 253 20.87 -0.62 18.29
N LEU A 254 20.96 0.69 18.50
CA LEU A 254 20.51 1.38 19.70
C LEU A 254 19.08 1.90 19.48
N SER A 255 18.12 1.35 20.22
CA SER A 255 16.68 1.65 20.09
C SER A 255 16.19 2.51 21.26
N ILE A 256 15.46 3.58 20.98
CA ILE A 256 14.70 4.32 22.00
C ILE A 256 13.43 3.54 22.34
N LYS A 257 13.22 3.23 23.62
CA LYS A 257 12.04 2.48 24.11
C LYS A 257 10.74 3.27 23.89
N LYS A 258 9.66 2.56 23.52
CA LYS A 258 8.36 3.16 23.21
C LYS A 258 7.70 3.75 24.45
N ASP A 259 7.66 2.99 25.54
CA ASP A 259 7.05 3.37 26.80
C ASP A 259 7.67 4.67 27.33
N TYR A 260 9.00 4.79 27.22
CA TYR A 260 9.70 6.03 27.57
C TYR A 260 9.30 7.22 26.69
N LEU A 261 9.16 7.02 25.37
CA LEU A 261 8.68 8.08 24.48
C LEU A 261 7.25 8.48 24.82
N TYR A 262 6.39 7.54 25.22
CA TYR A 262 5.02 7.80 25.62
C TYR A 262 4.96 8.64 26.90
N GLU A 263 5.65 8.23 27.96
CA GLU A 263 5.72 8.97 29.22
C GLU A 263 6.31 10.38 29.03
N TRP A 264 7.40 10.49 28.26
CA TRP A 264 7.97 11.78 27.90
C TRP A 264 6.97 12.67 27.15
N LEU A 265 6.18 12.07 26.26
CA LEU A 265 5.19 12.77 25.45
C LEU A 265 4.00 13.25 26.29
N LEU A 266 3.51 12.46 27.26
CA LEU A 266 2.44 12.87 28.18
C LEU A 266 2.84 14.04 29.08
N GLY A 267 4.12 14.13 29.46
CA GLY A 267 4.68 15.27 30.19
C GLY A 267 4.91 16.51 29.33
N ASN A 268 4.67 16.45 28.03
CA ASN A 268 4.95 17.56 27.12
C ASN A 268 3.88 18.66 27.18
N LYS A 269 4.32 19.91 26.98
CA LYS A 269 3.43 21.10 26.91
C LYS A 269 2.33 20.98 25.85
N LEU A 270 2.52 20.12 24.83
CA LEU A 270 1.52 19.85 23.79
C LEU A 270 0.15 19.43 24.35
N PHE A 271 0.11 18.77 25.51
CA PHE A 271 -1.13 18.32 26.15
C PHE A 271 -1.64 19.25 27.26
N PHE A 272 -1.02 20.40 27.47
CA PHE A 272 -1.49 21.34 28.49
C PHE A 272 -2.89 21.85 28.14
N GLY A 273 -3.81 21.79 29.12
CA GLY A 273 -5.22 22.15 28.94
C GLY A 273 -6.08 21.11 28.21
N LYS A 274 -5.56 19.92 27.90
CA LYS A 274 -6.32 18.80 27.33
C LYS A 274 -6.86 17.88 28.42
N ASP A 275 -8.01 17.25 28.17
CA ASP A 275 -8.61 16.30 29.12
C ASP A 275 -7.81 14.99 29.15
N LYS A 276 -7.11 14.75 30.26
CA LYS A 276 -6.33 13.53 30.50
C LYS A 276 -7.19 12.27 30.39
N LYS A 277 -8.45 12.30 30.84
CA LYS A 277 -9.36 11.15 30.76
C LYS A 277 -9.71 10.76 29.32
N ILE A 278 -9.61 11.70 28.38
CA ILE A 278 -9.78 11.44 26.96
C ILE A 278 -8.48 10.90 26.36
N ILE A 279 -7.34 11.49 26.71
CA ILE A 279 -6.01 11.03 26.26
C ILE A 279 -5.76 9.58 26.68
N ASP A 280 -6.08 9.23 27.92
CA ASP A 280 -5.91 7.87 28.47
C ASP A 280 -6.75 6.80 27.75
N LYS A 281 -7.78 7.22 27.00
CA LYS A 281 -8.61 6.32 26.17
C LYS A 281 -8.05 6.12 24.77
N ILE A 282 -7.08 6.93 24.34
CA ILE A 282 -6.42 6.78 23.04
C ILE A 282 -5.32 5.70 23.19
N PRO A 283 -5.29 4.66 22.35
CA PRO A 283 -4.23 3.66 22.40
C PRO A 283 -2.83 4.29 22.25
N GLU A 284 -1.89 3.90 23.11
CA GLU A 284 -0.51 4.42 23.12
C GLU A 284 0.14 4.38 21.73
N GLU A 285 0.06 3.23 21.06
CA GLU A 285 0.71 3.04 19.76
C GLU A 285 0.14 4.01 18.70
N LEU A 286 -1.17 4.26 18.75
CA LEU A 286 -1.83 5.21 17.85
C LEU A 286 -1.41 6.64 18.17
N LEU A 287 -1.37 7.02 19.44
CA LEU A 287 -0.95 8.36 19.83
C LEU A 287 0.49 8.62 19.38
N LEU A 288 1.42 7.71 19.65
CA LEU A 288 2.83 7.82 19.27
C LEU A 288 3.07 7.91 17.75
N LYS A 289 2.14 7.38 16.95
CA LYS A 289 2.20 7.43 15.48
C LYS A 289 1.41 8.58 14.87
N SER A 290 0.60 9.28 15.67
CA SER A 290 -0.26 10.35 15.18
C SER A 290 0.55 11.53 14.63
N SER A 291 0.05 12.13 13.55
CA SER A 291 0.56 13.36 12.97
C SER A 291 0.53 14.52 13.97
N PHE A 292 -0.45 14.55 14.87
CA PHE A 292 -0.57 15.52 15.96
C PHE A 292 0.72 15.61 16.81
N VAL A 293 1.35 14.47 17.14
CA VAL A 293 2.57 14.45 17.98
C VAL A 293 3.87 14.25 17.19
N LYS A 294 3.76 13.89 15.90
CA LYS A 294 4.87 13.44 15.05
C LYS A 294 6.04 14.43 15.04
N ASP A 295 5.76 15.72 14.92
CA ASP A 295 6.80 16.76 14.87
C ASP A 295 7.50 16.96 16.21
N THR A 296 6.76 16.85 17.30
CA THR A 296 7.31 16.92 18.66
C THR A 296 8.22 15.72 18.93
N LEU A 297 7.78 14.50 18.57
CA LEU A 297 8.61 13.30 18.68
C LEU A 297 9.83 13.34 17.74
N ASN A 298 9.69 13.83 16.51
CA ASN A 298 10.81 13.94 15.57
C ASN A 298 11.87 14.93 16.04
N ARG A 299 11.46 16.09 16.56
CA ARG A 299 12.39 17.06 17.17
C ARG A 299 13.15 16.43 18.34
N TYR A 300 12.45 15.67 19.19
CA TYR A 300 13.05 14.96 20.30
C TYR A 300 14.07 13.92 19.83
N ARG A 301 13.71 13.05 18.88
CA ARG A 301 14.60 12.05 18.27
C ARG A 301 15.84 12.69 17.64
N ILE A 302 15.67 13.76 16.86
CA ILE A 302 16.80 14.49 16.24
C ILE A 302 17.74 15.05 17.30
N SER A 303 17.20 15.60 18.39
CA SER A 303 18.00 16.10 19.52
C SER A 303 18.84 14.99 20.15
N ILE A 304 18.22 13.83 20.41
CA ILE A 304 18.92 12.64 20.92
C ILE A 304 20.04 12.22 19.97
N VAL A 305 19.74 12.05 18.68
CA VAL A 305 20.74 11.63 17.68
C VAL A 305 21.91 12.60 17.61
N LYS A 306 21.67 13.92 17.65
CA LYS A 306 22.73 14.93 17.66
C LYS A 306 23.63 14.81 18.90
N ARG A 307 23.05 14.57 20.08
CA ARG A 307 23.81 14.38 21.33
C ARG A 307 24.64 13.10 21.28
N ILE A 308 24.03 11.99 20.88
CA ILE A 308 24.71 10.69 20.73
C ILE A 308 25.87 10.80 19.76
N LYS A 309 25.65 11.38 18.57
CA LYS A 309 26.73 11.59 17.58
C LYS A 309 27.94 12.31 18.15
N LYS A 310 27.73 13.37 18.96
CA LYS A 310 28.83 14.12 19.58
C LYS A 310 29.60 13.29 20.62
N VAL A 311 28.90 12.48 21.41
CA VAL A 311 29.52 11.60 22.42
C VAL A 311 30.29 10.48 21.72
N PHE A 312 29.65 9.80 20.77
CA PHE A 312 30.23 8.68 20.05
C PHE A 312 31.43 9.07 19.18
N ALA A 313 31.45 10.26 18.61
CA ALA A 313 32.61 10.76 17.89
C ALA A 313 33.89 10.85 18.75
N LYS A 314 33.77 11.10 20.06
CA LYS A 314 34.93 11.12 20.98
C LYS A 314 35.54 9.73 21.19
N GLU A 315 34.73 8.69 21.04
CA GLU A 315 35.12 7.29 21.19
C GLU A 315 35.36 6.62 19.82
N ASN A 316 35.47 7.40 18.74
CA ASN A 316 35.61 6.92 17.36
C ASN A 316 34.49 5.97 16.87
N ILE A 317 33.30 6.09 17.45
CA ILE A 317 32.10 5.32 17.09
C ILE A 317 31.32 6.08 16.01
N ASN A 318 30.96 5.38 14.94
CA ASN A 318 30.26 5.97 13.80
C ASN A 318 28.76 5.67 13.82
N VAL A 319 27.93 6.71 13.68
CA VAL A 319 26.48 6.56 13.46
C VAL A 319 26.20 6.51 11.96
N ILE A 320 25.90 5.32 11.44
CA ILE A 320 25.83 5.04 9.99
C ILE A 320 24.43 5.19 9.39
N ALA A 321 23.39 5.06 10.23
CA ALA A 321 21.99 5.15 9.81
C ALA A 321 21.04 5.43 10.98
N THR A 322 19.86 5.97 10.67
CA THR A 322 18.74 6.10 11.60
C THR A 322 17.45 5.69 10.92
N SER A 323 16.59 4.94 11.61
CA SER A 323 15.27 4.54 11.13
C SER A 323 14.27 4.49 12.28
N GLU A 324 13.27 5.35 12.25
CA GLU A 324 12.27 5.54 13.31
C GLU A 324 12.93 5.81 14.68
N ASN A 325 12.79 4.88 15.63
CA ASN A 325 13.38 4.94 16.97
C ASN A 325 14.78 4.32 17.05
N ASN A 326 15.34 3.84 15.92
CA ASN A 326 16.57 3.06 15.89
C ASN A 326 17.73 3.89 15.35
N ILE A 327 18.88 3.74 16.00
CA ILE A 327 20.15 4.36 15.64
C ILE A 327 21.14 3.22 15.40
N PHE A 328 21.76 3.17 14.23
CA PHE A 328 22.71 2.13 13.85
C PHE A 328 24.13 2.68 13.99
N ILE A 329 24.97 1.93 14.71
CA ILE A 329 26.34 2.32 15.02
C ILE A 329 27.34 1.23 14.64
N THR A 330 28.55 1.63 14.27
CA THR A 330 29.68 0.75 13.91
C THR A 330 30.96 1.26 14.58
N ASN A 331 32.08 0.56 14.36
CA ASN A 331 33.38 0.80 15.01
C ASN A 331 33.32 0.63 16.54
N VAL A 332 32.55 -0.37 17.00
CA VAL A 332 32.40 -0.68 18.43
C VAL A 332 33.10 -2.00 18.73
N ASN A 333 34.28 -1.92 19.35
CA ASN A 333 34.99 -3.09 19.88
C ASN A 333 34.35 -3.56 21.20
N ASP A 334 34.81 -4.69 21.74
CA ASP A 334 34.16 -5.31 22.91
C ASP A 334 34.31 -4.48 24.19
N GLU A 335 35.42 -3.75 24.35
CA GLU A 335 35.62 -2.85 25.49
C GLU A 335 34.62 -1.68 25.45
N ILE A 336 34.50 -1.01 24.30
CA ILE A 336 33.55 0.08 24.08
C ILE A 336 32.11 -0.44 24.24
N LEU A 337 31.80 -1.63 23.71
CA LEU A 337 30.48 -2.23 23.87
C LEU A 337 30.12 -2.43 25.34
N ASN A 338 31.05 -2.96 26.14
CA ASN A 338 30.84 -3.16 27.57
C ASN A 338 30.62 -1.83 28.30
N LYS A 339 31.40 -0.79 27.97
CA LYS A 339 31.17 0.58 28.50
C LYS A 339 29.77 1.09 28.16
N ILE A 340 29.32 0.92 26.92
CA ILE A 340 27.98 1.33 26.48
C ILE A 340 26.90 0.56 27.25
N LYS A 341 27.02 -0.77 27.35
CA LYS A 341 26.06 -1.62 28.08
C LYS A 341 25.95 -1.21 29.54
N LEU A 342 27.08 -1.01 30.23
CA LEU A 342 27.10 -0.54 31.62
C LEU A 342 26.42 0.83 31.79
N GLN A 343 26.68 1.79 30.88
CA GLN A 343 26.00 3.10 30.92
C GLN A 343 24.50 2.97 30.67
N ILE A 344 24.08 2.07 29.78
CA ILE A 344 22.66 1.79 29.57
C ILE A 344 22.08 1.19 30.84
N ASP A 345 22.65 0.14 31.42
CA ASP A 345 22.08 -0.54 32.58
C ASP A 345 22.02 0.35 33.83
N ASP A 346 23.02 1.20 34.05
CA ASP A 346 23.11 2.10 35.20
C ASP A 346 22.19 3.34 35.04
N LYS A 347 22.26 4.04 33.90
CA LYS A 347 21.65 5.38 33.76
C LYS A 347 20.52 5.46 32.76
N TYR A 348 20.55 4.62 31.72
CA TYR A 348 19.66 4.78 30.56
C TYR A 348 18.78 3.56 30.29
N LYS A 349 18.62 2.68 31.27
CA LYS A 349 17.95 1.38 31.14
C LYS A 349 16.50 1.52 30.70
N ASN A 350 15.84 2.58 31.16
CA ASN A 350 14.46 2.88 30.78
C ASN A 350 14.34 3.60 29.44
N ILE A 351 15.45 4.12 28.88
CA ILE A 351 15.46 4.94 27.66
C ILE A 351 15.89 4.12 26.45
N PHE A 352 16.99 3.38 26.58
CA PHE A 352 17.64 2.71 25.47
C PHE A 352 17.69 1.20 25.64
N GLU A 353 17.75 0.53 24.49
CA GLU A 353 18.11 -0.88 24.36
C GLU A 353 19.16 -0.99 23.26
N ILE A 354 20.21 -1.79 23.48
CA ILE A 354 21.22 -2.10 22.47
C ILE A 354 21.09 -3.55 22.04
N THR A 355 21.08 -3.79 20.73
CA THR A 355 21.02 -5.13 20.13
C THR A 355 22.10 -5.28 19.08
N ASP A 356 22.68 -6.47 19.01
CA ASP A 356 23.58 -6.85 17.91
C ASP A 356 22.82 -7.02 16.59
N VAL A 357 23.50 -6.77 15.46
CA VAL A 357 22.96 -6.88 14.12
C VAL A 357 23.84 -7.82 13.30
N ASP A 358 23.30 -9.00 12.98
CA ASP A 358 24.06 -10.09 12.33
C ASP A 358 24.52 -9.69 10.92
N ASN A 359 23.65 -8.99 10.17
CA ASN A 359 23.96 -8.50 8.83
C ASN A 359 23.38 -7.10 8.64
N PHE A 360 24.14 -6.21 8.02
CA PHE A 360 23.71 -4.85 7.74
C PHE A 360 24.18 -4.38 6.36
N LEU A 361 23.23 -3.89 5.56
CA LEU A 361 23.45 -3.31 4.24
C LEU A 361 22.69 -1.98 4.14
N LYS A 362 23.34 -0.96 3.58
CA LYS A 362 22.74 0.36 3.35
C LYS A 362 23.04 0.81 1.91
N ASN A 363 22.01 1.31 1.23
CA ASN A 363 22.12 1.95 -0.08
C ASN A 363 21.36 3.28 -0.07
N LYS A 364 22.04 4.42 -0.21
CA LYS A 364 21.38 5.75 -0.20
C LYS A 364 20.44 5.91 1.01
N ASN A 365 19.13 5.76 0.80
CA ASN A 365 18.07 5.85 1.81
C ASN A 365 17.51 4.49 2.26
N SER A 366 17.90 3.39 1.62
CA SER A 366 17.44 2.03 1.90
C SER A 366 18.38 1.34 2.88
N ILE A 367 17.81 0.58 3.82
CA ILE A 367 18.56 -0.21 4.81
C ILE A 367 17.97 -1.61 4.82
N LEU A 368 18.82 -2.62 4.77
CA LEU A 368 18.48 -4.03 4.96
C LEU A 368 19.33 -4.58 6.11
N TYR A 369 18.69 -5.15 7.12
CA TYR A 369 19.41 -5.70 8.26
C TYR A 369 18.75 -6.96 8.82
N LYS A 370 19.54 -7.79 9.51
CA LYS A 370 19.10 -9.04 10.14
C LYS A 370 19.45 -9.02 11.62
N ILE A 371 18.50 -9.43 12.45
CA ILE A 371 18.70 -9.69 13.88
C ILE A 371 18.07 -11.05 14.18
N LYS A 372 18.88 -12.01 14.62
CA LYS A 372 18.51 -13.42 14.73
C LYS A 372 17.90 -13.90 13.40
N ASN A 373 16.70 -14.47 13.43
CA ASN A 373 16.02 -14.96 12.23
C ASN A 373 15.08 -13.92 11.57
N LYS A 374 15.18 -12.64 11.95
CA LYS A 374 14.30 -11.58 11.44
C LYS A 374 15.05 -10.58 10.55
N THR A 375 14.77 -10.65 9.26
CA THR A 375 15.23 -9.66 8.26
C THR A 375 14.27 -8.48 8.20
N ARG A 376 14.81 -7.27 8.09
CA ARG A 376 14.06 -6.02 8.00
C ARG A 376 14.65 -5.12 6.92
N GLY A 377 13.79 -4.61 6.05
CA GLY A 377 14.17 -3.74 4.93
C GLY A 377 13.37 -2.44 4.92
N THR A 378 13.99 -1.37 4.40
CA THR A 378 13.33 -0.09 4.09
C THR A 378 13.47 0.23 2.61
N ASN A 379 12.54 1.04 2.09
CA ASN A 379 12.54 1.55 0.72
C ASN A 379 12.72 0.43 -0.33
N GLU A 380 13.87 0.37 -1.00
CA GLU A 380 14.16 -0.62 -2.05
C GLU A 380 14.13 -2.07 -1.54
N TYR A 381 14.42 -2.28 -0.25
CA TYR A 381 14.41 -3.60 0.37
C TYR A 381 13.08 -3.94 1.06
N ARG A 382 12.07 -3.07 0.96
CA ARG A 382 10.78 -3.28 1.61
C ARG A 382 9.85 -4.05 0.67
N TYR A 383 9.63 -5.32 0.98
CA TYR A 383 8.67 -6.19 0.29
C TYR A 383 7.63 -6.73 1.28
N ASN A 384 6.36 -6.71 0.87
CA ASN A 384 5.27 -7.49 1.45
C ASN A 384 4.09 -7.55 0.47
N LYS A 385 3.09 -8.39 0.75
CA LYS A 385 1.92 -8.56 -0.13
C LYS A 385 1.03 -7.31 -0.26
N LEU A 386 1.17 -6.32 0.62
CA LEU A 386 0.37 -5.09 0.68
C LEU A 386 1.10 -3.86 0.10
N ILE A 387 2.31 -4.04 -0.41
CA ILE A 387 3.12 -2.98 -0.99
C ILE A 387 3.58 -3.47 -2.36
N MET A 388 3.26 -2.72 -3.42
CA MET A 388 3.94 -2.91 -4.69
C MET A 388 5.40 -2.49 -4.49
N PRO A 389 6.38 -3.40 -4.62
CA PRO A 389 7.76 -3.03 -4.36
C PRO A 389 8.24 -2.10 -5.50
N ARG A 390 9.05 -1.09 -5.17
CA ARG A 390 9.58 -0.15 -6.18
C ARG A 390 10.44 -0.88 -7.21
N ASN A 391 11.14 -1.91 -6.76
CA ASN A 391 11.90 -2.86 -7.57
C ASN A 391 11.28 -4.25 -7.39
N HIS A 392 11.51 -5.17 -8.31
CA HIS A 392 10.97 -6.52 -8.18
C HIS A 392 11.53 -7.26 -6.95
N ILE A 393 10.75 -8.14 -6.36
CA ILE A 393 11.16 -8.86 -5.14
C ILE A 393 12.42 -9.70 -5.36
N TRP A 394 12.56 -10.34 -6.53
CA TRP A 394 13.71 -11.20 -6.83
C TRP A 394 15.04 -10.45 -6.76
N ILE A 395 15.11 -9.17 -7.17
CA ILE A 395 16.36 -8.41 -7.08
C ILE A 395 16.76 -8.17 -5.62
N ALA A 396 15.81 -7.98 -4.71
CA ALA A 396 16.11 -7.82 -3.29
C ALA A 396 16.72 -9.11 -2.69
N GLU A 397 16.22 -10.29 -3.09
CA GLU A 397 16.80 -11.58 -2.68
C GLU A 397 18.18 -11.82 -3.32
N VAL A 398 18.39 -11.43 -4.58
CA VAL A 398 19.71 -11.50 -5.23
C VAL A 398 20.72 -10.64 -4.47
N LEU A 399 20.39 -9.38 -4.18
CA LEU A 399 21.26 -8.46 -3.43
C LEU A 399 21.59 -9.01 -2.04
N LYS A 400 20.64 -9.68 -1.39
CA LYS A 400 20.84 -10.33 -0.10
C LYS A 400 21.86 -11.46 -0.21
N LEU A 401 21.68 -12.42 -1.13
CA LEU A 401 22.64 -13.51 -1.34
C LEU A 401 24.03 -13.00 -1.75
N TYR A 402 24.07 -12.04 -2.68
CA TYR A 402 25.31 -11.43 -3.16
C TYR A 402 26.08 -10.73 -2.03
N PHE A 403 25.45 -9.81 -1.30
CA PHE A 403 26.17 -9.02 -0.30
C PHE A 403 26.42 -9.77 1.02
N TRP A 404 25.47 -10.58 1.48
CA TRP A 404 25.55 -11.27 2.78
C TRP A 404 26.23 -12.63 2.71
N GLU A 405 25.99 -13.39 1.64
CA GLU A 405 26.51 -14.75 1.47
C GLU A 405 27.67 -14.82 0.47
N LYS A 406 28.04 -13.68 -0.14
CA LYS A 406 29.16 -13.56 -1.10
C LYS A 406 29.04 -14.49 -2.32
N LYS A 407 27.80 -14.83 -2.69
CA LYS A 407 27.52 -15.63 -3.89
C LYS A 407 27.69 -14.79 -5.15
N ASP A 408 28.13 -15.41 -6.24
CA ASP A 408 28.04 -14.80 -7.58
C ASP A 408 26.58 -14.49 -7.91
N VAL A 409 26.35 -13.45 -8.72
CA VAL A 409 25.00 -13.03 -9.12
C VAL A 409 24.26 -14.14 -9.86
N THR A 410 24.94 -14.90 -10.72
CA THR A 410 24.36 -16.01 -11.47
C THR A 410 23.92 -17.12 -10.52
N MET A 411 24.81 -17.55 -9.62
CA MET A 411 24.51 -18.56 -8.61
C MET A 411 23.37 -18.12 -7.68
N ALA A 412 23.33 -16.84 -7.31
CA ALA A 412 22.24 -16.29 -6.49
C ALA A 412 20.89 -16.37 -7.22
N VAL A 413 20.83 -16.04 -8.51
CA VAL A 413 19.61 -16.14 -9.32
C VAL A 413 19.16 -17.59 -9.46
N GLU A 414 20.08 -18.52 -9.75
CA GLU A 414 19.79 -19.95 -9.88
C GLU A 414 19.24 -20.53 -8.58
N GLU A 415 19.87 -20.23 -7.44
CA GLU A 415 19.41 -20.71 -6.13
C GLU A 415 18.03 -20.16 -5.75
N ILE A 416 17.76 -18.89 -6.05
CA ILE A 416 16.44 -18.30 -5.83
C ILE A 416 15.39 -19.03 -6.67
N PHE A 417 15.72 -19.35 -7.93
CA PHE A 417 14.82 -20.06 -8.84
C PHE A 417 14.52 -21.48 -8.37
N GLU A 418 15.53 -22.23 -7.92
CA GLU A 418 15.35 -23.57 -7.38
C GLU A 418 14.46 -23.58 -6.12
N LYS A 419 14.59 -22.57 -5.27
CA LYS A 419 13.82 -22.46 -4.02
C LYS A 419 12.40 -21.96 -4.24
N ASN A 420 12.22 -20.97 -5.11
CA ASN A 420 10.94 -20.32 -5.35
C ASN A 420 10.94 -19.60 -6.71
N PRO A 421 10.55 -20.29 -7.79
CA PRO A 421 10.56 -19.69 -9.12
C PRO A 421 9.48 -18.60 -9.30
N ASP A 422 8.45 -18.57 -8.46
CA ASP A 422 7.34 -17.60 -8.55
C ASP A 422 7.80 -16.15 -8.34
N ILE A 423 8.91 -15.97 -7.63
CA ILE A 423 9.47 -14.66 -7.32
C ILE A 423 9.94 -13.89 -8.57
N PHE A 424 10.17 -14.61 -9.67
CA PHE A 424 10.62 -14.04 -10.94
C PHE A 424 9.50 -13.41 -11.76
N PHE A 425 8.23 -13.70 -11.46
CA PHE A 425 7.13 -12.99 -12.10
C PHE A 425 7.17 -11.50 -11.72
N MET A 426 6.87 -10.65 -12.70
CA MET A 426 6.95 -9.20 -12.65
C MET A 426 5.58 -8.59 -12.89
N TYR A 427 5.23 -7.56 -12.13
CA TYR A 427 4.01 -6.78 -12.33
C TYR A 427 4.31 -5.56 -13.19
N ALA A 428 3.58 -5.40 -14.30
CA ALA A 428 3.73 -4.28 -15.20
C ALA A 428 2.40 -3.55 -15.38
N SER A 429 2.35 -2.23 -15.12
CA SER A 429 1.23 -1.36 -15.52
C SER A 429 1.61 -0.67 -16.82
N VAL A 430 0.95 -1.07 -17.89
CA VAL A 430 1.28 -0.76 -19.28
C VAL A 430 0.43 0.41 -19.72
N TYR A 431 1.06 1.58 -19.91
CA TYR A 431 0.40 2.81 -20.37
C TYR A 431 0.68 3.10 -21.86
N GLU A 432 1.64 2.37 -22.44
CA GLU A 432 2.08 2.44 -23.84
C GLU A 432 2.04 1.04 -24.45
N ASN A 433 2.19 0.91 -25.75
CA ASN A 433 2.19 -0.39 -26.42
C ASN A 433 3.43 -1.22 -26.02
N ILE A 434 3.22 -2.50 -25.68
CA ILE A 434 4.30 -3.51 -25.63
C ILE A 434 4.27 -4.26 -26.96
N TYR A 435 5.32 -4.09 -27.76
CA TYR A 435 5.37 -4.60 -29.12
C TYR A 435 5.73 -6.09 -29.16
N ALA A 436 5.20 -6.77 -30.16
CA ALA A 436 5.69 -8.10 -30.52
C ALA A 436 7.16 -8.03 -30.95
N CYS A 437 7.89 -9.12 -30.77
CA CYS A 437 9.22 -9.31 -31.30
C CYS A 437 9.37 -10.70 -31.95
N ASP A 438 10.31 -10.80 -32.88
CA ASP A 438 10.67 -12.07 -33.49
C ASP A 438 11.48 -12.97 -32.51
N LYS A 439 11.82 -14.18 -32.95
CA LYS A 439 12.62 -15.13 -32.18
C LYS A 439 13.99 -14.59 -31.75
N ASN A 440 14.53 -13.61 -32.47
CA ASN A 440 15.83 -12.97 -32.22
C ASN A 440 15.71 -11.75 -31.30
N GLY A 441 14.50 -11.36 -30.89
CA GLY A 441 14.25 -10.20 -30.04
C GLY A 441 14.13 -8.86 -30.80
N GLN A 442 14.04 -8.90 -32.13
CA GLN A 442 13.79 -7.71 -32.97
C GLN A 442 12.31 -7.36 -32.95
N MET A 443 11.98 -6.09 -32.75
CA MET A 443 10.59 -5.65 -32.69
C MET A 443 9.88 -5.73 -34.03
N LEU A 444 8.64 -6.18 -33.99
CA LEU A 444 7.72 -6.22 -35.13
C LEU A 444 6.72 -5.06 -34.99
N PHE A 445 7.11 -3.86 -35.42
CA PHE A 445 6.31 -2.64 -35.25
C PHE A 445 4.92 -2.72 -35.91
N GLU A 446 4.78 -3.49 -36.98
CA GLU A 446 3.53 -3.67 -37.72
C GLU A 446 2.67 -4.83 -37.19
N SER A 447 3.13 -5.54 -36.16
CA SER A 447 2.40 -6.67 -35.60
C SER A 447 1.09 -6.22 -34.94
N ARG A 448 0.05 -7.03 -35.10
CA ARG A 448 -1.22 -6.90 -34.36
C ARG A 448 -1.15 -7.54 -32.96
N GLU A 449 -0.08 -8.27 -32.66
CA GLU A 449 0.13 -8.96 -31.38
C GLU A 449 0.82 -8.03 -30.37
N VAL A 450 0.21 -6.88 -30.10
CA VAL A 450 0.68 -5.89 -29.14
C VAL A 450 -0.10 -6.07 -27.84
N LEU A 451 0.54 -5.96 -26.67
CA LEU A 451 -0.23 -5.93 -25.42
C LEU A 451 -0.96 -4.59 -25.31
N ASP A 452 -2.26 -4.68 -25.02
CA ASP A 452 -3.13 -3.51 -24.91
C ASP A 452 -2.62 -2.54 -23.85
N LYS A 453 -2.61 -1.25 -24.22
CA LYS A 453 -2.34 -0.13 -23.33
C LYS A 453 -3.44 0.02 -22.25
N PHE A 454 -3.07 0.74 -21.19
CA PHE A 454 -3.84 0.97 -19.98
C PHE A 454 -4.21 -0.29 -19.20
N ARG A 455 -3.42 -1.37 -19.38
CA ARG A 455 -3.63 -2.63 -18.69
C ARG A 455 -2.51 -3.05 -17.77
N LYS A 456 -2.82 -3.90 -16.81
CA LYS A 456 -1.86 -4.55 -15.92
C LYS A 456 -1.62 -5.98 -16.34
N TYR A 457 -0.35 -6.38 -16.29
CA TYR A 457 0.08 -7.71 -16.69
C TYR A 457 1.03 -8.32 -15.67
N ARG A 458 0.96 -9.65 -15.56
CA ARG A 458 2.03 -10.48 -15.01
C ARG A 458 2.93 -10.92 -16.16
N LEU A 459 4.22 -10.59 -16.07
CA LEU A 459 5.23 -10.88 -17.09
C LEU A 459 6.42 -11.61 -16.46
N TYR A 460 7.26 -12.25 -17.27
CA TYR A 460 8.58 -12.77 -16.86
C TYR A 460 9.56 -12.73 -18.04
N PHE A 461 10.87 -12.76 -17.77
CA PHE A 461 11.86 -12.92 -18.85
C PHE A 461 11.86 -14.37 -19.35
N ALA A 462 11.69 -14.53 -20.66
CA ALA A 462 11.42 -15.82 -21.26
C ALA A 462 12.40 -16.16 -22.40
N LYS A 463 12.82 -17.42 -22.47
CA LYS A 463 13.66 -17.95 -23.56
C LYS A 463 12.91 -17.91 -24.89
N THR A 464 11.60 -18.13 -24.88
CA THR A 464 10.72 -18.13 -26.06
C THR A 464 9.81 -16.90 -26.16
N GLY A 465 10.08 -15.83 -25.39
CA GLY A 465 9.21 -14.65 -25.34
C GLY A 465 8.96 -14.01 -26.72
N LEU A 466 7.73 -13.56 -26.93
CA LEU A 466 7.25 -12.93 -28.17
C LEU A 466 7.02 -11.43 -28.04
N HIS A 467 7.29 -10.85 -26.87
CA HIS A 467 7.04 -9.43 -26.62
C HIS A 467 8.29 -8.75 -26.07
N LYS A 468 8.40 -7.45 -26.35
CA LYS A 468 9.42 -6.56 -25.80
C LYS A 468 8.77 -5.26 -25.34
N ALA A 469 8.99 -4.88 -24.09
CA ALA A 469 8.43 -3.64 -23.57
C ALA A 469 9.25 -2.45 -24.04
N VAL A 470 8.61 -1.49 -24.72
CA VAL A 470 9.23 -0.23 -25.12
C VAL A 470 8.42 0.91 -24.55
N MET A 471 9.02 1.67 -23.63
CA MET A 471 8.41 2.91 -23.15
C MET A 471 8.88 4.06 -24.03
N GLN A 472 8.00 4.54 -24.91
CA GLN A 472 8.28 5.71 -25.73
C GLN A 472 8.02 6.98 -24.90
N LYS A 473 9.08 7.65 -24.44
CA LYS A 473 8.98 9.08 -24.12
C LYS A 473 10.27 9.80 -24.45
N GLN A 474 10.10 10.90 -25.18
CA GLN A 474 11.12 11.83 -25.68
C GLN A 474 12.35 11.92 -24.76
N GLU A 475 13.48 11.44 -25.29
CA GLU A 475 14.86 11.64 -24.83
C GLU A 475 15.32 11.09 -23.46
N LYS A 476 14.49 10.36 -22.71
CA LYS A 476 14.97 9.58 -21.54
C LYS A 476 14.24 8.25 -21.41
N TYR A 477 14.85 7.19 -21.93
CA TYR A 477 14.46 5.80 -21.67
C TYR A 477 14.62 5.50 -20.18
N TYR A 478 13.53 5.50 -19.41
CA TYR A 478 13.58 5.24 -17.97
C TYR A 478 13.31 3.77 -17.62
N GLU A 479 14.19 3.27 -16.77
CA GLU A 479 14.34 1.95 -16.14
C GLU A 479 13.19 1.52 -15.20
N LYS A 480 11.99 2.05 -15.37
CA LYS A 480 10.91 1.91 -14.39
C LYS A 480 10.39 0.48 -14.24
N TYR A 481 10.68 -0.38 -15.22
CA TYR A 481 10.27 -1.79 -15.22
C TYR A 481 11.39 -2.76 -15.60
N GLY A 482 12.65 -2.29 -15.61
CA GLY A 482 13.79 -3.16 -15.87
C GLY A 482 13.80 -3.94 -17.21
N PHE A 483 12.97 -3.58 -18.18
CA PHE A 483 12.83 -4.33 -19.45
C PHE A 483 13.92 -4.04 -20.50
N GLY A 484 15.10 -3.60 -20.07
CA GLY A 484 16.28 -3.48 -20.92
C GLY A 484 16.26 -2.36 -21.97
N ASP A 485 17.38 -2.24 -22.68
CA ASP A 485 17.55 -1.35 -23.82
C ASP A 485 16.74 -1.87 -25.02
N ILE A 486 16.12 -0.94 -25.76
CA ILE A 486 15.41 -1.19 -27.02
C ILE A 486 16.30 -1.92 -28.05
N ASN A 487 17.62 -1.73 -27.99
CA ASN A 487 18.60 -2.39 -28.87
C ASN A 487 19.17 -3.69 -28.29
N SER A 488 18.87 -4.03 -27.03
CA SER A 488 19.35 -5.27 -26.43
C SER A 488 18.48 -6.45 -26.87
N ASN A 489 19.08 -7.44 -27.53
CA ASN A 489 18.39 -8.70 -27.89
C ASN A 489 18.14 -9.61 -26.67
N LEU A 490 18.59 -9.22 -25.47
CA LEU A 490 18.66 -10.09 -24.29
C LEU A 490 17.36 -10.22 -23.50
N TYR A 491 16.40 -9.32 -23.69
CA TYR A 491 15.26 -9.18 -22.78
C TYR A 491 13.93 -9.36 -23.51
N LYS A 492 13.49 -10.62 -23.60
CA LYS A 492 12.16 -11.00 -24.14
C LYS A 492 11.22 -11.31 -22.98
N VAL A 493 9.94 -10.97 -23.13
CA VAL A 493 8.93 -11.22 -22.11
C VAL A 493 7.73 -11.99 -22.63
N LYS A 494 7.10 -12.75 -21.73
CA LYS A 494 5.83 -13.45 -21.97
C LYS A 494 4.82 -13.05 -20.90
N LYS A 495 3.56 -12.90 -21.31
CA LYS A 495 2.43 -12.66 -20.40
C LYS A 495 2.00 -13.98 -19.76
N VAL A 496 1.72 -13.93 -18.47
CA VAL A 496 1.03 -14.99 -17.73
C VAL A 496 -0.41 -14.57 -17.52
N GLY A 497 -1.35 -15.30 -18.16
CA GLY A 497 -2.78 -15.06 -18.01
C GLY A 497 -3.43 -15.82 -16.85
N THR A 498 -2.81 -16.92 -16.42
CA THR A 498 -3.33 -17.82 -15.38
C THR A 498 -2.69 -17.56 -14.02
N SER A 499 -3.17 -18.30 -13.03
CA SER A 499 -2.66 -18.25 -11.66
C SER A 499 -1.27 -18.85 -11.67
N VAL A 500 -0.38 -18.28 -10.87
CA VAL A 500 0.99 -18.81 -10.72
C VAL A 500 0.95 -20.27 -10.25
N LYS A 501 -0.04 -20.64 -9.43
CA LYS A 501 -0.24 -22.02 -8.97
C LYS A 501 -0.57 -23.01 -10.10
N GLU A 502 -1.06 -22.51 -11.22
CA GLU A 502 -1.43 -23.29 -12.41
C GLU A 502 -0.38 -23.17 -13.52
N PHE A 503 0.67 -22.36 -13.32
CA PHE A 503 1.71 -22.17 -14.30
C PHE A 503 2.70 -23.34 -14.27
N THR A 504 2.86 -24.04 -15.39
CA THR A 504 3.72 -25.23 -15.48
C THR A 504 4.98 -25.03 -16.34
N ASP A 505 5.11 -23.88 -17.01
CA ASP A 505 6.14 -23.60 -18.00
C ASP A 505 7.38 -22.90 -17.41
N TYR A 506 7.80 -23.29 -16.20
CA TYR A 506 8.96 -22.67 -15.53
C TYR A 506 10.28 -22.85 -16.30
N LYS A 507 10.38 -23.88 -17.15
CA LYS A 507 11.58 -24.12 -17.98
C LYS A 507 11.83 -23.00 -19.01
N ASP A 508 10.79 -22.26 -19.38
CA ASP A 508 10.86 -21.12 -20.29
C ASP A 508 11.42 -19.86 -19.62
N ILE A 509 11.51 -19.79 -18.29
CA ILE A 509 12.12 -18.65 -17.60
C ILE A 509 13.61 -18.54 -17.98
N ASP A 510 14.03 -17.35 -18.38
CA ASP A 510 15.41 -17.04 -18.78
C ASP A 510 16.21 -16.45 -17.61
N LEU A 511 16.83 -17.32 -16.82
CA LEU A 511 17.65 -16.93 -15.68
C LEU A 511 18.86 -16.07 -16.07
N LYS A 512 19.37 -16.22 -17.30
CA LYS A 512 20.50 -15.43 -17.77
C LYS A 512 20.11 -13.95 -17.88
N SER A 513 18.94 -13.66 -18.43
CA SER A 513 18.40 -12.30 -18.47
C SER A 513 18.24 -11.69 -17.06
N TYR A 514 17.81 -12.48 -16.07
CA TYR A 514 17.72 -12.00 -14.69
C TYR A 514 19.10 -11.73 -14.06
N ALA A 515 20.09 -12.61 -14.31
CA ALA A 515 21.45 -12.43 -13.84
C ALA A 515 22.12 -11.19 -14.46
N ASP A 516 22.03 -11.05 -15.79
CA ASP A 516 22.56 -9.89 -16.53
C ASP A 516 21.92 -8.58 -16.01
N TYR A 517 20.60 -8.59 -15.78
CA TYR A 517 19.91 -7.44 -15.19
C TYR A 517 20.44 -7.13 -13.79
N ALA A 518 20.56 -8.13 -12.92
CA ALA A 518 21.03 -7.93 -11.55
C ALA A 518 22.46 -7.41 -11.50
N GLN A 519 23.36 -7.89 -12.36
CA GLN A 519 24.73 -7.38 -12.47
C GLN A 519 24.74 -5.90 -12.86
N ASN A 520 23.99 -5.53 -13.90
CA ASN A 520 23.84 -4.14 -14.33
C ASN A 520 23.24 -3.27 -13.22
N TYR A 521 22.23 -3.77 -12.50
CA TYR A 521 21.62 -3.09 -11.38
C TYR A 521 22.64 -2.85 -10.26
N ILE A 522 23.42 -3.87 -9.89
CA ILE A 522 24.48 -3.75 -8.89
C ILE A 522 25.47 -2.68 -9.34
N GLN A 523 26.11 -2.82 -10.50
CA GLN A 523 27.12 -1.88 -11.00
C GLN A 523 26.64 -0.42 -11.05
N LYS A 524 25.36 -0.20 -11.36
CA LYS A 524 24.80 1.15 -11.48
C LYS A 524 24.51 1.79 -10.12
N TYR A 525 24.00 1.01 -9.17
CA TYR A 525 23.46 1.53 -7.91
C TYR A 525 24.38 1.32 -6.73
N PHE A 526 25.36 0.46 -6.90
CA PHE A 526 26.30 0.05 -5.91
C PHE A 526 27.73 0.12 -6.48
#